data_AF-A0A2J5PP52-F1
#
_entry.id   AF-A0A2J5PP52-F1
#
_cell.length_a   1.000
_cell.length_b   1.000
_cell.length_c   1.000
_cell.angle_alpha   90.00
_cell.angle_beta   90.00
_cell.angle_gamma   90.00
#
_symmetry.space_group_name_H-M   'P 1'
#
loop_
_entity.id
_entity.type
_entity.pdbx_description
1 polymer ?
#
loop_
_entity_poly.entity_id
_entity_poly.type
_entity_poly.pdbx_seq_one_letter_code
_entity_poly.pdbx_strand_id
1 'polypeptide(L)'
;VLDNNNPVCQKIADNVVTFLLEEMARGRIPPEFLPLQSGVGNINNAVMARLGENPDIPAFMMYSEVLQESVVHLLETGKITGVSASSLTISAGSLRKIYDNMDFFASRIVLRPQEISNHPEIIRRLGVIALNVGLEFDIYGHANSTHVAGVNLMNGIGGSGDFERNAWLSIFMAPSIAKDGKISTIVPMCSHVDHSEHSVKAIVTEQGIADLRGLSPLQRARAIIDNCAHPLYRDYLHRYLESAPGGHIHHDLAHAFDLHRNLLEHGSMLG
;
A
#
# COMPACT_ATOMS: atom_id res chain seq x y z
N VAL A 1 11.98 16.30 4.33
CA VAL A 1 12.50 16.36 2.94
C VAL A 1 12.07 15.08 2.27
N LEU A 2 11.22 15.17 1.24
CA LEU A 2 10.85 13.99 0.47
C LEU A 2 12.12 13.42 -0.15
N ASP A 3 12.49 12.20 0.20
CA ASP A 3 13.61 11.53 -0.47
C ASP A 3 13.09 10.98 -1.81
N ASN A 4 12.83 11.89 -2.74
CA ASN A 4 12.34 11.59 -4.09
C ASN A 4 13.31 10.71 -4.88
N ASN A 5 14.53 10.48 -4.37
CA ASN A 5 15.56 9.71 -5.04
C ASN A 5 15.72 8.28 -4.49
N ASN A 6 14.89 7.85 -3.54
CA ASN A 6 14.97 6.47 -3.04
C ASN A 6 14.60 5.48 -4.17
N PRO A 7 15.57 4.68 -4.69
CA PRO A 7 15.33 3.84 -5.86
C PRO A 7 14.29 2.75 -5.61
N VAL A 8 14.17 2.27 -4.37
CA VAL A 8 13.18 1.27 -3.97
C VAL A 8 11.77 1.88 -4.05
N CYS A 9 11.58 3.10 -3.55
CA CYS A 9 10.29 3.79 -3.64
C CYS A 9 9.89 4.05 -5.10
N GLN A 10 10.85 4.45 -5.95
CA GLN A 10 10.60 4.66 -7.37
C GLN A 10 10.22 3.36 -8.09
N LYS A 11 10.88 2.25 -7.76
CA LYS A 11 10.55 0.95 -8.35
C LYS A 11 9.18 0.44 -7.92
N ILE A 12 8.80 0.64 -6.66
CA ILE A 12 7.43 0.37 -6.18
C ILE A 12 6.43 1.23 -6.95
N ALA A 13 6.70 2.52 -7.11
CA ALA A 13 5.85 3.44 -7.87
C ALA A 13 5.67 2.98 -9.33
N ASP A 14 6.74 2.56 -9.99
CA ASP A 14 6.70 2.00 -11.35
C ASP A 14 5.80 0.78 -11.44
N ASN A 15 5.92 -0.13 -10.47
CA ASN A 15 5.12 -1.34 -10.42
C ASN A 15 3.64 -1.02 -10.19
N VAL A 16 3.31 -0.07 -9.30
CA VAL A 16 1.91 0.37 -9.09
C VAL A 16 1.33 0.99 -10.36
N VAL A 17 2.06 1.90 -11.02
CA VAL A 17 1.58 2.56 -12.25
C VAL A 17 1.40 1.52 -13.37
N THR A 18 2.33 0.59 -13.52
CA THR A 18 2.22 -0.52 -14.48
C THR A 18 0.95 -1.34 -14.22
N PHE A 19 0.71 -1.73 -12.96
CA PHE A 19 -0.48 -2.48 -12.59
C PHE A 19 -1.77 -1.73 -12.94
N LEU A 20 -1.87 -0.44 -12.59
CA LEU A 20 -3.06 0.36 -12.88
C LEU A 20 -3.30 0.53 -14.39
N LEU A 21 -2.25 0.74 -15.19
CA LEU A 21 -2.35 0.81 -16.64
C LEU A 21 -2.80 -0.52 -17.26
N GLU A 22 -2.31 -1.66 -16.76
CA GLU A 22 -2.78 -2.98 -17.19
C GLU A 22 -4.26 -3.20 -16.85
N GLU A 23 -4.71 -2.75 -15.68
CA GLU A 23 -6.11 -2.82 -15.28
C GLU A 23 -7.01 -1.97 -16.18
N MET A 24 -6.55 -0.78 -16.56
CA MET A 24 -7.24 0.08 -17.53
C MET A 24 -7.28 -0.56 -18.92
N ALA A 25 -6.15 -1.06 -19.42
CA ALA A 25 -6.05 -1.71 -20.73
C ALA A 25 -6.95 -2.96 -20.82
N ARG A 26 -7.18 -3.65 -19.71
CA ARG A 26 -8.07 -4.81 -19.60
C ARG A 26 -9.54 -4.43 -19.32
N GLY A 27 -9.86 -3.13 -19.24
CA GLY A 27 -11.21 -2.62 -19.00
C GLY A 27 -11.75 -2.87 -17.59
N ARG A 28 -10.86 -3.14 -16.61
CA ARG A 28 -11.25 -3.34 -15.19
C ARG A 28 -11.22 -2.05 -14.37
N ILE A 29 -10.50 -1.06 -14.85
CA ILE A 29 -10.62 0.33 -14.42
C ILE A 29 -11.20 1.11 -15.61
N PRO A 30 -12.24 1.94 -15.40
CA PRO A 30 -12.84 2.72 -16.48
C PRO A 30 -11.84 3.73 -17.08
N PRO A 31 -12.02 4.14 -18.36
CA PRO A 31 -11.07 5.01 -19.05
C PRO A 31 -10.97 6.42 -18.42
N GLU A 32 -12.01 6.89 -17.74
CA GLU A 32 -12.00 8.13 -16.94
C GLU A 32 -11.29 7.98 -15.59
N PHE A 33 -10.81 6.78 -15.28
CA PHE A 33 -10.18 6.40 -14.01
C PHE A 33 -11.11 6.50 -12.79
N LEU A 34 -10.58 6.18 -11.62
CA LEU A 34 -11.34 6.15 -10.36
C LEU A 34 -10.69 7.08 -9.34
N PRO A 35 -11.44 7.55 -8.32
CA PRO A 35 -10.84 8.35 -7.26
C PRO A 35 -9.77 7.57 -6.51
N LEU A 36 -8.66 8.23 -6.18
CA LEU A 36 -7.57 7.63 -5.40
C LEU A 36 -7.63 8.05 -3.93
N GLN A 37 -7.40 7.07 -3.05
CA GLN A 37 -6.93 7.28 -1.70
C GLN A 37 -5.44 6.92 -1.64
N SER A 38 -4.66 7.75 -0.95
CA SER A 38 -3.26 7.47 -0.66
C SER A 38 -2.96 7.90 0.76
N GLY A 39 -2.28 7.04 1.52
CA GLY A 39 -1.69 7.41 2.81
C GLY A 39 -0.53 8.40 2.66
N VAL A 40 0.12 8.75 3.77
CA VAL A 40 1.35 9.56 3.80
C VAL A 40 2.60 8.70 3.70
N GLY A 41 3.76 9.33 3.42
CA GLY A 41 5.08 8.68 3.46
C GLY A 41 5.78 8.66 2.11
N ASN A 42 7.06 8.26 2.10
CA ASN A 42 7.91 8.36 0.91
C ASN A 42 7.40 7.49 -0.26
N ILE A 43 6.92 6.27 0.03
CA ILE A 43 6.38 5.36 -1.00
C ILE A 43 5.14 5.96 -1.65
N ASN A 44 4.17 6.38 -0.84
CA ASN A 44 2.94 7.02 -1.30
C ASN A 44 3.22 8.28 -2.13
N ASN A 45 4.15 9.12 -1.69
CA ASN A 45 4.54 10.30 -2.46
C ASN A 45 5.23 9.95 -3.79
N ALA A 46 6.08 8.92 -3.83
CA ALA A 46 6.68 8.45 -5.07
C ALA A 46 5.63 7.92 -6.05
N VAL A 47 4.66 7.14 -5.57
CA VAL A 47 3.54 6.62 -6.37
C VAL A 47 2.72 7.76 -6.95
N MET A 48 2.32 8.74 -6.12
CA MET A 48 1.56 9.91 -6.60
C MET A 48 2.35 10.75 -7.60
N ALA A 49 3.64 10.98 -7.37
CA ALA A 49 4.50 11.68 -8.32
C ALA A 49 4.55 10.93 -9.67
N ARG A 50 4.72 9.61 -9.65
CA ARG A 50 4.80 8.79 -10.86
C ARG A 50 3.49 8.74 -11.65
N LEU A 51 2.34 8.68 -10.96
CA LEU A 51 1.03 8.85 -11.57
C LEU A 51 0.89 10.24 -12.23
N GLY A 52 1.47 11.26 -11.59
CA GLY A 52 1.61 12.62 -12.10
C GLY A 52 2.34 12.74 -13.43
N GLU A 53 3.48 12.06 -13.52
CA GLU A 53 4.37 12.13 -14.67
C GLU A 53 3.87 11.27 -15.85
N ASN A 54 3.09 10.22 -15.57
CA ASN A 54 2.67 9.29 -16.61
C ASN A 54 1.53 9.89 -17.47
N PRO A 55 1.71 10.07 -18.80
CA PRO A 55 0.70 10.66 -19.67
C PRO A 55 -0.49 9.74 -19.95
N ASP A 56 -0.32 8.43 -19.79
CA ASP A 56 -1.38 7.43 -20.04
C ASP A 56 -2.35 7.33 -18.84
N ILE A 57 -1.96 7.88 -17.68
CA ILE A 57 -2.86 8.08 -16.55
C ILE A 57 -3.64 9.39 -16.77
N PRO A 58 -4.98 9.33 -16.92
CA PRO A 58 -5.80 10.53 -17.13
C PRO A 58 -5.80 11.40 -15.87
N ALA A 59 -6.32 12.62 -15.99
CA ALA A 59 -6.55 13.45 -14.82
C ALA A 59 -7.63 12.81 -13.92
N PHE A 60 -7.43 12.85 -12.61
CA PHE A 60 -8.29 12.14 -11.65
C PHE A 60 -8.61 12.96 -10.41
N MET A 61 -9.55 12.47 -9.60
CA MET A 61 -9.91 13.06 -8.31
C MET A 61 -9.32 12.25 -7.16
N MET A 62 -9.07 12.90 -6.02
CA MET A 62 -8.75 12.21 -4.78
C MET A 62 -9.94 12.18 -3.83
N TYR A 63 -10.12 11.03 -3.19
CA TYR A 63 -11.02 10.84 -2.06
C TYR A 63 -10.24 10.09 -0.99
N SER A 64 -9.64 10.83 -0.07
CA SER A 64 -8.63 10.34 0.88
C SER A 64 -8.95 10.79 2.30
N GLU A 65 -8.26 10.24 3.30
CA GLU A 65 -8.28 10.77 4.66
C GLU A 65 -7.46 12.07 4.77
N VAL A 66 -6.34 12.14 4.04
CA VAL A 66 -5.37 13.23 4.14
C VAL A 66 -4.92 13.72 2.76
N LEU A 67 -4.70 15.03 2.66
CA LEU A 67 -4.02 15.67 1.53
C LEU A 67 -2.52 15.78 1.86
N GLN A 68 -1.68 15.13 1.06
CA GLN A 68 -0.23 15.07 1.25
C GLN A 68 0.55 15.97 0.28
N GLU A 69 1.85 16.14 0.53
CA GLU A 69 2.72 17.09 -0.19
C GLU A 69 2.65 16.96 -1.72
N SER A 70 2.72 15.73 -2.25
CA SER A 70 2.66 15.47 -3.70
C SER A 70 1.37 15.99 -4.36
N VAL A 71 0.26 16.00 -3.63
CA VAL A 71 -1.07 16.37 -4.14
C VAL A 71 -1.14 17.86 -4.49
N VAL A 72 -0.44 18.71 -3.74
CA VAL A 72 -0.41 20.16 -4.00
C VAL A 72 0.17 20.44 -5.39
N HIS A 73 1.28 19.78 -5.73
CA HIS A 73 1.89 19.92 -7.05
C HIS A 73 0.99 19.36 -8.16
N LEU A 74 0.34 18.22 -7.93
CA LEU A 74 -0.53 17.59 -8.92
C LEU A 74 -1.83 18.38 -9.16
N LEU A 75 -2.30 19.14 -8.19
CA LEU A 75 -3.37 20.12 -8.37
C LEU A 75 -2.92 21.26 -9.29
N GLU A 76 -1.70 21.79 -9.10
CA GLU A 76 -1.13 22.86 -9.93
C GLU A 76 -0.96 22.42 -11.40
N THR A 77 -0.55 21.18 -11.64
CA THR A 77 -0.39 20.64 -13.00
C THR A 77 -1.70 20.19 -13.63
N GLY A 78 -2.80 20.19 -12.88
CA GLY A 78 -4.11 19.73 -13.34
C GLY A 78 -4.23 18.22 -13.50
N LYS A 79 -3.22 17.43 -13.08
CA LYS A 79 -3.35 15.96 -13.03
C LYS A 79 -4.41 15.56 -12.00
N ILE A 80 -4.41 16.22 -10.84
CA ILE A 80 -5.49 16.10 -9.88
C ILE A 80 -6.46 17.25 -10.10
N THR A 81 -7.73 16.94 -10.38
CA THR A 81 -8.75 17.95 -10.67
C THR A 81 -9.51 18.41 -9.42
N GLY A 82 -9.49 17.60 -8.36
CA GLY A 82 -10.06 17.93 -7.06
C GLY A 82 -9.71 16.92 -5.98
N VAL A 83 -9.75 17.35 -4.73
CA VAL A 83 -9.39 16.56 -3.55
C VAL A 83 -10.45 16.69 -2.48
N SER A 84 -10.98 15.56 -2.02
CA SER A 84 -11.74 15.44 -0.78
C SER A 84 -10.86 14.78 0.28
N ALA A 85 -10.67 15.45 1.41
CA ALA A 85 -9.85 14.97 2.54
C ALA A 85 -10.49 15.32 3.88
N SER A 86 -9.94 14.83 4.99
CA SER A 86 -10.26 15.31 6.34
C SER A 86 -9.25 16.32 6.87
N SER A 87 -7.98 16.19 6.47
CA SER A 87 -6.92 17.10 6.91
C SER A 87 -5.84 17.30 5.84
N LEU A 88 -4.96 18.27 6.08
CA LEU A 88 -3.77 18.52 5.25
C LEU A 88 -2.54 18.10 6.05
N THR A 89 -1.76 17.17 5.50
CA THR A 89 -0.44 16.76 6.04
C THR A 89 0.64 17.20 5.05
N ILE A 90 0.95 18.49 5.07
CA ILE A 90 1.85 19.16 4.13
C ILE A 90 2.87 20.04 4.84
N SER A 91 3.93 20.40 4.12
CA SER A 91 4.96 21.32 4.59
C SER A 91 4.40 22.74 4.80
N ALA A 92 5.05 23.52 5.68
CA ALA A 92 4.69 24.92 5.89
C ALA A 92 4.79 25.76 4.59
N GLY A 93 5.72 25.38 3.68
CA GLY A 93 5.87 26.02 2.38
C GLY A 93 4.67 25.75 1.47
N SER A 94 4.23 24.50 1.38
CA SER A 94 3.03 24.12 0.61
C SER A 94 1.75 24.70 1.21
N LEU A 95 1.65 24.79 2.55
CA LEU A 95 0.51 25.45 3.19
C LEU A 95 0.47 26.95 2.87
N ARG A 96 1.62 27.64 2.94
CA ARG A 96 1.72 29.05 2.55
C ARG A 96 1.34 29.24 1.09
N LYS A 97 1.83 28.38 0.20
CA LYS A 97 1.45 28.40 -1.23
C LYS A 97 -0.06 28.29 -1.42
N ILE A 98 -0.75 27.40 -0.69
CA ILE A 98 -2.21 27.27 -0.74
C ILE A 98 -2.87 28.58 -0.31
N TYR A 99 -2.42 29.17 0.80
CA TYR A 99 -2.98 30.42 1.32
C TYR A 99 -2.76 31.61 0.39
N ASP A 100 -1.57 31.72 -0.20
CA ASP A 100 -1.22 32.80 -1.13
C ASP A 100 -1.98 32.68 -2.46
N ASN A 101 -2.52 31.50 -2.79
CA ASN A 101 -3.25 31.21 -4.03
C ASN A 101 -4.67 30.64 -3.75
N MET A 102 -5.34 31.16 -2.72
CA MET A 102 -6.59 30.59 -2.20
C MET A 102 -7.68 30.44 -3.27
N ASP A 103 -7.84 31.41 -4.18
CA ASP A 103 -8.86 31.35 -5.24
C ASP A 103 -8.69 30.11 -6.16
N PHE A 104 -7.45 29.70 -6.41
CA PHE A 104 -7.15 28.50 -7.17
C PHE A 104 -7.46 27.23 -6.36
N PHE A 105 -7.00 27.15 -5.11
CA PHE A 105 -7.10 25.93 -4.32
C PHE A 105 -8.45 25.69 -3.66
N ALA A 106 -9.16 26.75 -3.22
CA ALA A 106 -10.43 26.65 -2.49
C ALA A 106 -11.54 25.99 -3.31
N SER A 107 -11.54 26.17 -4.63
CA SER A 107 -12.49 25.52 -5.54
C SER A 107 -12.16 24.04 -5.82
N ARG A 108 -10.98 23.56 -5.42
CA ARG A 108 -10.46 22.21 -5.72
C ARG A 108 -10.27 21.34 -4.49
N ILE A 109 -10.28 21.92 -3.29
CA ILE A 109 -10.08 21.20 -2.03
C ILE A 109 -11.34 21.28 -1.19
N VAL A 110 -11.85 20.13 -0.76
CA VAL A 110 -12.92 20.04 0.24
C VAL A 110 -12.45 19.24 1.44
N LEU A 111 -12.59 19.84 2.64
CA LEU A 111 -12.35 19.17 3.90
C LEU A 111 -13.65 18.68 4.51
N ARG A 112 -13.67 17.45 4.98
CA ARG A 112 -14.83 16.77 5.55
C ARG A 112 -14.47 16.17 6.91
N PRO A 113 -15.46 15.95 7.81
CA PRO A 113 -15.23 15.11 8.98
C PRO A 113 -14.71 13.73 8.56
N GLN A 114 -13.85 13.12 9.36
CA GLN A 114 -13.29 11.79 9.06
C GLN A 114 -14.38 10.73 8.90
N GLU A 115 -15.49 10.86 9.63
CA GLU A 115 -16.67 9.99 9.48
C GLU A 115 -17.22 10.00 8.06
N ILE A 116 -17.09 11.13 7.35
CA ILE A 116 -17.50 11.25 5.95
C ILE A 116 -16.36 10.85 5.03
N SER A 117 -15.14 11.38 5.18
CA SER A 117 -14.03 11.07 4.26
C SER A 117 -13.66 9.59 4.25
N ASN A 118 -13.92 8.88 5.34
CA ASN A 118 -13.62 7.46 5.48
C ASN A 118 -14.90 6.59 5.47
N HIS A 119 -16.06 7.15 5.10
CA HIS A 119 -17.31 6.42 5.23
C HIS A 119 -17.35 5.23 4.25
N PRO A 120 -17.53 3.97 4.73
CA PRO A 120 -17.52 2.77 3.89
C PRO A 120 -18.47 2.82 2.69
N GLU A 121 -19.69 3.34 2.89
CA GLU A 121 -20.69 3.53 1.84
C GLU A 121 -20.17 4.43 0.72
N ILE A 122 -19.49 5.53 1.06
CA ILE A 122 -19.04 6.52 0.09
C ILE A 122 -17.82 5.98 -0.65
N ILE A 123 -16.86 5.40 0.08
CA ILE A 123 -15.68 4.74 -0.50
C ILE A 123 -16.12 3.72 -1.56
N ARG A 124 -17.09 2.87 -1.21
CA ARG A 124 -17.60 1.84 -2.12
C ARG A 124 -18.43 2.42 -3.27
N ARG A 125 -19.28 3.41 -2.99
CA ARG A 125 -20.11 4.06 -4.03
C ARG A 125 -19.26 4.75 -5.09
N LEU A 126 -18.18 5.39 -4.68
CA LEU A 126 -17.26 6.10 -5.57
C LEU A 126 -16.29 5.15 -6.29
N GLY A 127 -16.16 3.90 -5.84
CA GLY A 127 -15.22 2.94 -6.39
C GLY A 127 -13.77 3.37 -6.16
N VAL A 128 -13.43 3.84 -4.96
CA VAL A 128 -12.08 4.34 -4.64
C VAL A 128 -11.02 3.27 -4.86
N ILE A 129 -9.88 3.62 -5.44
CA ILE A 129 -8.66 2.79 -5.42
C ILE A 129 -7.85 3.18 -4.18
N ALA A 130 -7.59 2.22 -3.29
CA ALA A 130 -6.88 2.43 -2.04
C ALA A 130 -5.41 2.03 -2.16
N LEU A 131 -4.52 2.94 -1.74
CA LEU A 131 -3.07 2.75 -1.75
C LEU A 131 -2.54 2.91 -0.31
N ASN A 132 -2.14 1.80 0.30
CA ASN A 132 -1.66 1.77 1.68
C ASN A 132 -0.29 1.10 1.80
N VAL A 133 0.46 1.45 2.85
CA VAL A 133 1.76 0.86 3.14
C VAL A 133 1.64 -0.06 4.35
N GLY A 134 2.14 -1.28 4.22
CA GLY A 134 2.19 -2.26 5.32
C GLY A 134 3.58 -2.33 5.96
N LEU A 135 3.64 -2.82 7.20
CA LEU A 135 4.87 -3.21 7.89
C LEU A 135 5.36 -4.58 7.41
N GLU A 136 4.43 -5.53 7.31
CA GLU A 136 4.68 -6.88 6.80
C GLU A 136 3.39 -7.49 6.24
N PHE A 137 3.56 -8.49 5.38
CA PHE A 137 2.51 -9.30 4.80
C PHE A 137 2.88 -10.76 4.94
N ASP A 138 1.88 -11.61 5.18
CA ASP A 138 2.13 -13.04 5.12
C ASP A 138 1.94 -13.59 3.71
N ILE A 139 2.43 -14.82 3.51
CA ILE A 139 2.27 -15.53 2.24
C ILE A 139 0.80 -15.81 1.90
N TYR A 140 -0.15 -15.65 2.82
CA TYR A 140 -1.58 -15.78 2.53
C TYR A 140 -2.23 -14.44 2.17
N GLY A 141 -1.50 -13.34 2.29
CA GLY A 141 -1.92 -12.00 1.95
C GLY A 141 -2.74 -11.33 3.05
N HIS A 142 -2.51 -11.68 4.32
CA HIS A 142 -2.86 -10.79 5.43
C HIS A 142 -1.82 -9.66 5.51
N ALA A 143 -2.22 -8.52 6.06
CA ALA A 143 -1.35 -7.37 6.25
C ALA A 143 -1.31 -6.96 7.74
N ASN A 144 -0.09 -6.61 8.16
CA ASN A 144 0.20 -5.90 9.40
C ASN A 144 0.62 -4.47 9.03
N SER A 145 -0.02 -3.48 9.62
CA SER A 145 0.27 -2.06 9.43
C SER A 145 0.63 -1.33 10.73
N THR A 146 0.56 -2.03 11.87
CA THR A 146 0.59 -1.40 13.19
C THR A 146 1.67 -1.91 14.14
N HIS A 147 1.90 -3.22 14.25
CA HIS A 147 2.72 -3.77 15.34
C HIS A 147 4.02 -4.40 14.84
N VAL A 148 5.17 -3.86 15.23
CA VAL A 148 6.47 -4.52 15.00
C VAL A 148 6.59 -5.73 15.94
N ALA A 149 6.81 -6.90 15.35
CA ALA A 149 6.91 -8.18 16.05
C ALA A 149 5.70 -8.45 16.97
N GLY A 150 4.50 -8.04 16.54
CA GLY A 150 3.23 -8.31 17.22
C GLY A 150 2.97 -7.49 18.50
N VAL A 151 3.94 -6.72 18.98
CA VAL A 151 3.84 -6.06 20.31
C VAL A 151 4.05 -4.56 20.27
N ASN A 152 4.99 -4.06 19.46
CA ASN A 152 5.38 -2.66 19.49
C ASN A 152 4.54 -1.86 18.49
N LEU A 153 3.59 -1.08 18.99
CA LEU A 153 2.78 -0.18 18.17
C LEU A 153 3.65 0.88 17.50
N MET A 154 3.50 1.02 16.18
CA MET A 154 4.12 2.09 15.39
C MET A 154 3.32 3.38 15.48
N ASN A 155 2.09 3.35 14.94
CA ASN A 155 1.18 4.49 14.94
C ASN A 155 -0.23 4.02 15.36
N GLY A 156 -0.91 3.32 14.45
CA GLY A 156 -2.29 2.83 14.61
C GLY A 156 -2.86 2.48 13.23
N ILE A 157 -3.98 1.75 13.20
CA ILE A 157 -4.57 1.27 11.94
C ILE A 157 -5.06 2.42 11.04
N GLY A 158 -5.44 3.54 11.64
CA GLY A 158 -5.99 4.70 10.94
C GLY A 158 -7.20 4.33 10.06
N GLY A 159 -7.38 5.05 8.95
CA GLY A 159 -8.40 4.73 7.96
C GLY A 159 -8.08 3.57 7.02
N SER A 160 -6.93 2.89 7.16
CA SER A 160 -6.55 1.83 6.22
C SER A 160 -7.61 0.73 6.16
N GLY A 161 -8.20 0.35 7.30
CA GLY A 161 -9.31 -0.61 7.34
C GLY A 161 -10.57 -0.13 6.60
N ASP A 162 -10.90 1.16 6.71
CA ASP A 162 -12.06 1.78 6.05
C ASP A 162 -11.93 1.69 4.53
N PHE A 163 -10.75 2.04 4.02
CA PHE A 163 -10.46 2.06 2.59
C PHE A 163 -10.23 0.64 2.02
N GLU A 164 -9.33 -0.14 2.60
CA GLU A 164 -8.95 -1.46 2.08
C GLU A 164 -10.13 -2.43 1.97
N ARG A 165 -11.08 -2.36 2.92
CA ARG A 165 -12.27 -3.23 2.90
C ARG A 165 -13.31 -2.82 1.85
N ASN A 166 -13.40 -1.52 1.53
CA ASN A 166 -14.52 -0.97 0.75
C ASN A 166 -14.13 -0.41 -0.62
N ALA A 167 -12.84 -0.37 -0.93
CA ALA A 167 -12.28 0.07 -2.20
C ALA A 167 -12.72 -0.82 -3.38
N TRP A 168 -12.71 -0.23 -4.57
CA TRP A 168 -12.79 -0.95 -5.84
C TRP A 168 -11.58 -1.88 -6.02
N LEU A 169 -10.40 -1.33 -5.73
CA LEU A 169 -9.13 -2.03 -5.77
C LEU A 169 -8.30 -1.59 -4.57
N SER A 170 -7.87 -2.56 -3.77
CA SER A 170 -7.09 -2.33 -2.55
C SER A 170 -5.67 -2.85 -2.74
N ILE A 171 -4.69 -1.96 -2.61
CA ILE A 171 -3.30 -2.21 -2.94
C ILE A 171 -2.45 -1.88 -1.73
N PHE A 172 -1.77 -2.90 -1.23
CA PHE A 172 -0.75 -2.75 -0.23
C PHE A 172 0.64 -2.68 -0.86
N MET A 173 1.48 -1.83 -0.30
CA MET A 173 2.84 -1.58 -0.76
C MET A 173 3.83 -1.72 0.39
N ALA A 174 5.01 -2.24 0.12
CA ALA A 174 6.16 -2.13 1.02
C ALA A 174 7.47 -2.38 0.26
N PRO A 175 8.62 -1.92 0.76
CA PRO A 175 9.90 -2.52 0.40
C PRO A 175 9.85 -4.01 0.75
N SER A 176 10.47 -4.89 -0.02
CA SER A 176 10.48 -6.33 0.29
C SER A 176 11.38 -6.69 1.49
N ILE A 177 12.27 -5.77 1.88
CA ILE A 177 13.15 -5.86 3.06
C ILE A 177 13.28 -4.52 3.78
N ALA A 178 13.63 -4.59 5.06
CA ALA A 178 14.01 -3.45 5.90
C ALA A 178 15.33 -3.72 6.65
N LYS A 179 15.90 -2.65 7.23
CA LYS A 179 17.12 -2.69 8.06
C LYS A 179 18.29 -3.42 7.37
N ASP A 180 18.62 -2.99 6.16
CA ASP A 180 19.73 -3.53 5.35
C ASP A 180 19.61 -5.04 5.09
N GLY A 181 18.39 -5.52 4.87
CA GLY A 181 18.11 -6.93 4.57
C GLY A 181 17.90 -7.81 5.79
N LYS A 182 18.06 -7.29 7.02
CA LYS A 182 17.87 -8.04 8.27
C LYS A 182 16.41 -8.40 8.56
N ILE A 183 15.47 -7.71 7.92
CA ILE A 183 14.03 -7.92 8.10
C ILE A 183 13.41 -8.13 6.72
N SER A 184 12.67 -9.22 6.54
CA SER A 184 11.74 -9.42 5.42
C SER A 184 10.41 -8.76 5.74
N THR A 185 9.78 -8.15 4.73
CA THR A 185 8.37 -7.74 4.85
C THR A 185 7.40 -8.82 4.39
N ILE A 186 7.88 -9.86 3.71
CA ILE A 186 7.08 -11.07 3.42
C ILE A 186 7.46 -12.17 4.41
N VAL A 187 6.49 -12.65 5.19
CA VAL A 187 6.70 -13.61 6.28
C VAL A 187 5.77 -14.82 6.17
N PRO A 188 6.05 -15.96 6.85
CA PRO A 188 5.12 -17.09 6.87
C PRO A 188 3.75 -16.77 7.47
N MET A 189 3.74 -16.01 8.58
CA MET A 189 2.55 -15.50 9.26
C MET A 189 2.82 -14.09 9.76
N CYS A 190 1.87 -13.18 9.61
CA CYS A 190 1.97 -11.86 10.21
C CYS A 190 1.97 -11.99 11.74
N SER A 191 2.87 -11.28 12.41
CA SER A 191 2.90 -11.21 13.87
C SER A 191 1.70 -10.46 14.47
N HIS A 192 1.02 -9.66 13.65
CA HIS A 192 -0.26 -9.03 13.95
C HIS A 192 -1.06 -8.86 12.65
N VAL A 193 -2.39 -8.98 12.68
CA VAL A 193 -3.23 -8.85 11.48
C VAL A 193 -4.19 -7.67 11.63
N ASP A 194 -3.96 -6.62 10.85
CA ASP A 194 -4.90 -5.51 10.70
C ASP A 194 -5.89 -5.76 9.56
N HIS A 195 -5.40 -6.36 8.46
CA HIS A 195 -6.20 -6.61 7.26
C HIS A 195 -6.08 -8.07 6.85
N SER A 196 -7.23 -8.73 6.72
CA SER A 196 -7.24 -10.13 6.30
C SER A 196 -7.06 -10.28 4.79
N GLU A 197 -6.73 -11.51 4.38
CA GLU A 197 -6.65 -11.95 2.99
C GLU A 197 -7.92 -11.62 2.17
N HIS A 198 -9.08 -11.51 2.81
CA HIS A 198 -10.33 -11.12 2.15
C HIS A 198 -10.39 -9.64 1.77
N SER A 199 -9.57 -8.80 2.37
CA SER A 199 -9.56 -7.34 2.12
C SER A 199 -8.43 -6.95 1.17
N VAL A 200 -7.26 -7.60 1.25
CA VAL A 200 -6.10 -7.30 0.41
C VAL A 200 -6.26 -7.90 -0.99
N LYS A 201 -6.25 -7.06 -2.04
CA LYS A 201 -6.38 -7.52 -3.45
C LYS A 201 -5.06 -7.55 -4.21
N ALA A 202 -4.12 -6.68 -3.90
CA ALA A 202 -2.80 -6.72 -4.47
C ALA A 202 -1.74 -6.34 -3.43
N ILE A 203 -0.56 -6.97 -3.55
CA ILE A 203 0.65 -6.57 -2.81
C ILE A 203 1.69 -6.16 -3.85
N VAL A 204 2.36 -5.03 -3.62
CA VAL A 204 3.40 -4.50 -4.50
C VAL A 204 4.66 -4.23 -3.69
N THR A 205 5.78 -4.77 -4.16
CA THR A 205 7.11 -4.41 -3.65
C THR A 205 7.98 -3.95 -4.81
N GLU A 206 9.24 -3.57 -4.55
CA GLU A 206 10.18 -3.28 -5.62
C GLU A 206 10.53 -4.50 -6.47
N GLN A 207 10.20 -5.71 -5.98
CA GLN A 207 10.43 -6.98 -6.68
C GLN A 207 9.38 -7.23 -7.77
N GLY A 208 8.15 -6.73 -7.59
CA GLY A 208 7.04 -7.01 -8.48
C GLY A 208 5.66 -6.85 -7.83
N ILE A 209 4.66 -7.43 -8.49
CA ILE A 209 3.23 -7.30 -8.17
C ILE A 209 2.65 -8.71 -7.97
N ALA A 210 1.97 -8.92 -6.84
CA ALA A 210 1.13 -10.09 -6.63
C ALA A 210 -0.35 -9.67 -6.65
N ASP A 211 -1.04 -9.96 -7.75
CA ASP A 211 -2.50 -9.81 -7.86
C ASP A 211 -3.19 -11.04 -7.25
N LEU A 212 -3.93 -10.84 -6.17
CA LEU A 212 -4.48 -11.91 -5.33
C LEU A 212 -5.94 -12.22 -5.64
N ARG A 213 -6.55 -11.50 -6.59
CA ARG A 213 -7.97 -11.66 -6.92
C ARG A 213 -8.23 -13.03 -7.54
N GLY A 214 -9.21 -13.74 -6.99
CA GLY A 214 -9.61 -15.07 -7.46
C GLY A 214 -8.63 -16.20 -7.14
N LEU A 215 -7.56 -15.92 -6.37
CA LEU A 215 -6.58 -16.94 -5.98
C LEU A 215 -6.95 -17.61 -4.66
N SER A 216 -6.80 -18.94 -4.62
CA SER A 216 -6.82 -19.74 -3.37
C SER A 216 -5.58 -19.47 -2.50
N PRO A 217 -5.57 -19.83 -1.19
CA PRO A 217 -4.43 -19.55 -0.32
C PRO A 217 -3.08 -20.04 -0.84
N LEU A 218 -3.01 -21.25 -1.42
CA LEU A 218 -1.76 -21.77 -1.97
C LEU A 218 -1.31 -21.03 -3.25
N GLN A 219 -2.26 -20.58 -4.07
CA GLN A 219 -1.96 -19.73 -5.23
C GLN A 219 -1.49 -18.34 -4.80
N ARG A 220 -2.08 -17.77 -3.74
CA ARG A 220 -1.63 -16.51 -3.13
C ARG A 220 -0.21 -16.64 -2.59
N ALA A 221 0.07 -17.72 -1.86
CA ALA A 221 1.42 -18.00 -1.33
C ALA A 221 2.47 -18.01 -2.42
N ARG A 222 2.25 -18.78 -3.49
CA ARG A 222 3.18 -18.78 -4.63
C ARG A 222 3.30 -17.40 -5.28
N ALA A 223 2.18 -16.74 -5.57
CA ALA A 223 2.19 -15.42 -6.19
C ALA A 223 2.95 -14.37 -5.35
N ILE A 224 2.75 -14.36 -4.03
CA ILE A 224 3.41 -13.42 -3.11
C ILE A 224 4.90 -13.73 -2.99
N ILE A 225 5.28 -15.00 -2.82
CA ILE A 225 6.69 -15.40 -2.70
C ILE A 225 7.44 -15.08 -4.01
N ASP A 226 6.88 -15.49 -5.15
CA ASP A 226 7.55 -15.38 -6.45
C ASP A 226 7.71 -13.91 -6.89
N ASN A 227 6.69 -13.07 -6.65
CA ASN A 227 6.63 -11.72 -7.21
C ASN A 227 6.98 -10.61 -6.20
N CYS A 228 6.81 -10.83 -4.90
CA CYS A 228 6.94 -9.76 -3.90
C CYS A 228 8.05 -9.99 -2.88
N ALA A 229 8.38 -11.23 -2.54
CA ALA A 229 9.44 -11.51 -1.56
C ALA A 229 10.82 -11.16 -2.14
N HIS A 230 11.72 -10.68 -1.28
CA HIS A 230 13.11 -10.42 -1.66
C HIS A 230 13.85 -11.73 -1.96
N PRO A 231 14.79 -11.77 -2.93
CA PRO A 231 15.57 -12.97 -3.23
C PRO A 231 16.27 -13.61 -2.02
N LEU A 232 16.67 -12.81 -1.02
CA LEU A 232 17.26 -13.31 0.24
C LEU A 232 16.33 -14.25 1.02
N TYR A 233 15.01 -14.06 0.92
CA TYR A 233 14.01 -14.75 1.73
C TYR A 233 13.14 -15.75 0.95
N ARG A 234 13.16 -15.72 -0.40
CA ARG A 234 12.33 -16.63 -1.23
C ARG A 234 12.56 -18.10 -0.92
N ASP A 235 13.82 -18.52 -0.86
CA ASP A 235 14.17 -19.93 -0.57
C ASP A 235 13.71 -20.38 0.83
N TYR A 236 13.70 -19.48 1.81
CA TYR A 236 13.14 -19.76 3.12
C TYR A 236 11.62 -19.95 3.04
N LEU A 237 10.92 -19.03 2.37
CA LEU A 237 9.46 -19.03 2.28
C LEU A 237 8.93 -20.22 1.47
N HIS A 238 9.61 -20.61 0.38
CA HIS A 238 9.27 -21.82 -0.36
C HIS A 238 9.45 -23.07 0.51
N ARG A 239 10.56 -23.20 1.23
CA ARG A 239 10.78 -24.34 2.12
C ARG A 239 9.72 -24.41 3.22
N TYR A 240 9.37 -23.27 3.83
CA TYR A 240 8.28 -23.22 4.81
C TYR A 240 6.96 -23.74 4.21
N LEU A 241 6.61 -23.26 3.01
CA LEU A 241 5.36 -23.66 2.34
C LEU A 241 5.34 -25.15 1.95
N GLU A 242 6.49 -25.71 1.57
CA GLU A 242 6.66 -27.12 1.21
C GLU A 242 6.65 -28.05 2.42
N SER A 243 7.25 -27.63 3.55
CA SER A 243 7.36 -28.45 4.76
C SER A 243 6.12 -28.36 5.66
N ALA A 244 5.35 -27.28 5.56
CA ALA A 244 4.18 -27.08 6.41
C ALA A 244 3.10 -28.15 6.17
N PRO A 245 2.37 -28.56 7.22
CA PRO A 245 1.23 -29.46 7.11
C PRO A 245 0.24 -29.00 6.03
N GLY A 246 -0.20 -29.94 5.19
CA GLY A 246 -1.16 -29.66 4.12
C GLY A 246 -2.57 -29.35 4.62
N GLY A 247 -3.39 -28.77 3.74
CA GLY A 247 -4.76 -28.37 4.03
C GLY A 247 -5.23 -27.27 3.09
N HIS A 248 -6.29 -26.54 3.44
CA HIS A 248 -6.66 -25.33 2.70
C HIS A 248 -5.57 -24.26 2.77
N ILE A 249 -4.87 -24.20 3.92
CA ILE A 249 -3.74 -23.33 4.22
C ILE A 249 -2.60 -24.23 4.71
N HIS A 250 -1.39 -24.00 4.22
CA HIS A 250 -0.19 -24.77 4.57
C HIS A 250 0.54 -24.09 5.73
N HIS A 251 0.19 -24.43 6.96
CA HIS A 251 0.69 -23.70 8.13
C HIS A 251 1.33 -24.62 9.16
N ASP A 252 2.56 -24.29 9.55
CA ASP A 252 3.27 -24.95 10.63
C ASP A 252 3.30 -24.05 11.86
N LEU A 253 2.47 -24.39 12.85
CA LEU A 253 2.34 -23.63 14.09
C LEU A 253 3.61 -23.61 14.93
N ALA A 254 4.49 -24.60 14.79
CA ALA A 254 5.75 -24.64 15.54
C ALA A 254 6.76 -23.63 14.98
N HIS A 255 6.65 -23.30 13.69
CA HIS A 255 7.67 -22.57 12.92
C HIS A 255 7.14 -21.27 12.27
N ALA A 256 5.86 -20.94 12.41
CA ALA A 256 5.21 -19.78 11.77
C ALA A 256 5.88 -18.44 12.10
N PHE A 257 6.46 -18.33 13.29
CA PHE A 257 7.08 -17.09 13.81
C PHE A 257 8.61 -17.17 13.93
N ASP A 258 9.26 -18.16 13.30
CA ASP A 258 10.71 -18.34 13.43
C ASP A 258 11.49 -17.12 12.91
N LEU A 259 11.04 -16.46 11.84
CA LEU A 259 11.67 -15.22 11.38
C LEU A 259 11.62 -14.12 12.45
N HIS A 260 10.48 -13.92 13.10
CA HIS A 260 10.33 -12.93 14.17
C HIS A 260 11.16 -13.30 15.40
N ARG A 261 11.19 -14.58 15.77
CA ARG A 261 12.03 -15.08 16.87
C ARG A 261 13.51 -14.85 16.59
N ASN A 262 14.00 -15.20 15.41
CA ASN A 262 15.38 -14.95 14.99
C ASN A 262 15.72 -13.45 15.03
N LEU A 263 14.79 -12.59 14.59
CA LEU A 263 14.99 -11.14 14.68
C LEU A 263 15.17 -10.68 16.13
N LEU A 264 14.41 -11.21 17.08
CA LEU A 264 14.51 -10.88 18.50
C LEU A 264 15.77 -11.46 19.17
N GLU A 265 16.14 -12.69 18.81
CA GLU A 265 17.26 -13.42 19.42
C GLU A 265 18.62 -13.02 18.81
N HIS A 266 18.66 -12.71 17.51
CA HIS A 266 19.90 -12.53 16.75
C HIS A 266 20.00 -11.18 16.02
N GLY A 267 18.93 -10.39 15.97
CA GLY A 267 18.89 -9.12 15.26
C GLY A 267 18.77 -9.24 13.73
N SER A 268 18.49 -10.44 13.23
CA SER A 268 18.31 -10.79 11.80
C SER A 268 17.29 -11.92 11.67
N MET A 269 16.35 -11.82 10.73
CA MET A 269 15.33 -12.85 10.51
C MET A 269 15.90 -14.19 10.00
N LEU A 270 17.06 -14.18 9.34
CA LEU A 270 17.73 -15.39 8.84
C LEU A 270 18.82 -15.93 9.79
N GLY A 271 18.94 -15.36 11.00
CA GLY A 271 20.07 -15.59 11.90
C GLY A 271 21.25 -14.67 11.61
#